data_AF-A0A8T4UPS5-F1
#
_entry.id   AF-A0A8T4UPS5-F1
#
_cell.length_a   1.000
_cell.length_b   1.000
_cell.length_c   1.000
_cell.angle_alpha   90.00
_cell.angle_beta   90.00
_cell.angle_gamma   90.00
#
_symmetry.space_group_name_H-M   'P 1'
#
loop_
_entity.id
_entity.type
_entity.pdbx_description
1 polymer ?
#
loop_
_entity_poly.entity_id
_entity_poly.type
_entity_poly.pdbx_seq_one_letter_code
_entity_poly.pdbx_strand_id
1 'polypeptide(L)'
;MKSGFLQRILIAKLFTYRDGRLLLMDVPCYLWSLNVLVLMHRFLEDEFGQQGRSILFKVMETQCILAAKMTQKRFGFSGLKAIKMQLEQGEMIGGGETELIRADVKKPEFIVKVKSTFAEEYKNTFGLRQHPVDDMILGAYTGLFQEQTGNKKLVCIETQCIATGKPYCEFVIREKGTFDIRKPDIARQLPLRFKHDVSKYLDPLGPPVRRKI
;
A
#
# COMPACT_ATOMS: atom_id res chain seq x y z
N MET A 1 -11.21 -21.89 -13.98
CA MET A 1 -10.97 -20.53 -13.46
C MET A 1 -9.97 -20.62 -12.32
N LYS A 2 -8.86 -19.86 -12.36
CA LYS A 2 -8.03 -19.71 -11.15
C LYS A 2 -8.89 -18.99 -10.11
N SER A 3 -9.05 -19.57 -8.93
CA SER A 3 -9.76 -18.88 -7.85
C SER A 3 -8.96 -17.65 -7.45
N GLY A 4 -9.60 -16.48 -7.49
CA GLY A 4 -8.99 -15.22 -7.07
C GLY A 4 -8.49 -15.31 -5.63
N PHE A 5 -7.50 -14.50 -5.24
CA PHE A 5 -6.91 -14.57 -3.90
C PHE A 5 -7.98 -14.48 -2.79
N LEU A 6 -8.98 -13.60 -2.95
CA LEU A 6 -10.13 -13.50 -2.05
C LEU A 6 -10.90 -14.82 -1.91
N GLN A 7 -11.19 -15.51 -3.01
CA GLN A 7 -11.91 -16.79 -2.97
C GLN A 7 -11.11 -17.83 -2.18
N ARG A 8 -9.78 -17.86 -2.31
CA ARG A 8 -8.91 -18.75 -1.51
C ARG A 8 -8.98 -18.43 -0.03
N ILE A 9 -8.99 -17.15 0.34
CA ILE A 9 -9.14 -16.70 1.74
C ILE A 9 -10.49 -17.07 2.33
N LEU A 10 -11.57 -16.90 1.56
CA LEU A 10 -12.93 -17.28 1.98
C LEU A 10 -13.07 -18.79 2.15
N ILE A 11 -12.59 -19.59 1.20
CA ILE A 11 -12.57 -21.06 1.28
C ILE A 11 -11.77 -21.53 2.51
N ALA A 12 -10.62 -20.89 2.76
CA ALA A 12 -9.77 -21.20 3.91
C ALA A 12 -10.32 -20.70 5.26
N LYS A 13 -11.49 -20.04 5.28
CA LYS A 13 -12.09 -19.41 6.47
C LYS A 13 -11.11 -18.48 7.20
N LEU A 14 -10.27 -17.78 6.43
CA LEU A 14 -9.28 -16.82 6.94
C LEU A 14 -9.86 -15.40 7.04
N PHE A 15 -11.08 -15.16 6.55
CA PHE A 15 -11.84 -13.95 6.79
C PHE A 15 -13.04 -14.31 7.66
N THR A 16 -13.05 -13.85 8.92
CA THR A 16 -14.04 -14.27 9.91
C THR A 16 -14.56 -13.10 10.72
N TYR A 17 -15.78 -13.24 11.22
CA TYR A 17 -16.37 -12.33 12.19
C TYR A 17 -16.69 -13.11 13.47
N ARG A 18 -16.11 -12.71 14.61
CA ARG A 18 -16.30 -13.37 15.92
C ARG A 18 -16.22 -12.32 17.03
N ASP A 19 -17.14 -12.39 18.00
CA ASP A 19 -17.16 -11.53 19.19
C ASP A 19 -17.06 -10.02 18.86
N GLY A 20 -17.79 -9.57 17.83
CA GLY A 20 -17.77 -8.16 17.40
C GLY A 20 -16.53 -7.75 16.58
N ARG A 21 -15.63 -8.69 16.26
CA ARG A 21 -14.36 -8.43 15.57
C ARG A 21 -14.37 -9.01 14.17
N LEU A 22 -13.99 -8.19 13.20
CA LEU A 22 -13.61 -8.66 11.88
C LEU A 22 -12.14 -9.05 11.88
N LEU A 23 -11.83 -10.26 11.45
CA LEU A 23 -10.49 -10.83 11.43
C LEU A 23 -10.12 -11.23 10.01
N LEU A 24 -8.98 -10.74 9.53
CA LEU A 24 -8.34 -11.21 8.30
C LEU A 24 -7.02 -11.89 8.66
N MET A 25 -6.95 -13.20 8.46
CA MET A 25 -5.82 -14.04 8.87
C MET A 25 -5.46 -13.81 10.34
N ASP A 26 -6.45 -13.88 11.23
CA ASP A 26 -6.31 -13.61 12.69
C ASP A 26 -5.83 -12.19 13.05
N VAL A 27 -5.73 -11.28 12.08
CA VAL A 27 -5.42 -9.86 12.32
C VAL A 27 -6.74 -9.09 12.43
N PRO A 28 -7.00 -8.39 13.56
CA PRO A 28 -8.14 -7.50 13.66
C PRO A 28 -8.11 -6.45 12.57
N CYS A 29 -9.24 -6.31 11.87
CA CYS A 29 -9.40 -5.37 10.78
C CYS A 29 -10.67 -4.54 11.00
N TYR A 30 -10.71 -3.39 10.32
CA TYR A 30 -11.88 -2.54 10.27
C TYR A 30 -12.17 -2.21 8.81
N LEU A 31 -13.46 -2.12 8.45
CA LEU A 31 -13.87 -1.78 7.10
C LEU A 31 -14.15 -0.29 7.01
N TRP A 32 -13.53 0.36 6.04
CA TRP A 32 -13.77 1.75 5.69
C TRP A 32 -14.39 1.79 4.30
N SER A 33 -15.43 2.61 4.12
CA SER A 33 -15.89 2.91 2.78
C SER A 33 -14.87 3.79 2.07
N LEU A 34 -14.72 3.59 0.76
CA LEU A 34 -13.66 4.24 -0.01
C LEU A 34 -13.81 5.76 -0.04
N ASN A 35 -15.04 6.25 -0.10
CA ASN A 35 -15.35 7.67 0.00
C ASN A 35 -14.85 8.30 1.32
N VAL A 36 -14.92 7.59 2.45
CA VAL A 36 -14.41 8.10 3.74
C VAL A 36 -12.88 8.19 3.71
N LEU A 37 -12.19 7.25 3.07
CA LEU A 37 -10.74 7.33 2.87
C LEU A 37 -10.36 8.50 1.95
N VAL A 38 -11.13 8.73 0.89
CA VAL A 38 -10.96 9.86 -0.04
C VAL A 38 -11.17 11.19 0.69
N LEU A 39 -12.23 11.29 1.52
CA LEU A 39 -12.47 12.46 2.36
C LEU A 39 -11.36 12.69 3.38
N MET A 40 -10.92 11.64 4.08
CA MET A 40 -9.81 11.72 5.03
C MET A 40 -8.54 12.23 4.35
N HIS A 41 -8.23 11.71 3.15
CA HIS A 41 -7.12 12.20 2.35
C HIS A 41 -7.26 13.68 2.03
N ARG A 42 -8.42 14.09 1.51
CA ARG A 42 -8.69 15.48 1.14
C ARG A 42 -8.56 16.42 2.34
N PHE A 43 -9.14 16.08 3.48
CA PHE A 43 -9.02 16.88 4.71
C PHE A 43 -7.57 17.03 5.15
N LEU A 44 -6.79 15.94 5.13
CA LEU A 44 -5.38 16.01 5.51
C LEU A 44 -4.55 16.86 4.54
N GLU A 45 -4.82 16.75 3.23
CA GLU A 45 -4.17 17.57 2.23
C GLU A 45 -4.53 19.05 2.36
N ASP A 46 -5.80 19.39 2.57
CA ASP A 46 -6.25 20.78 2.63
C ASP A 46 -5.79 21.49 3.91
N GLU A 47 -5.85 20.81 5.06
CA GLU A 47 -5.49 21.41 6.34
C GLU A 47 -3.98 21.41 6.61
N PHE A 48 -3.24 20.40 6.11
CA PHE A 48 -1.83 20.19 6.47
C PHE A 48 -0.89 20.05 5.26
N GLY A 49 -1.40 20.16 4.04
CA GLY A 49 -0.60 20.08 2.82
C GLY A 49 0.25 18.82 2.74
N GLN A 50 1.55 19.00 2.48
CA GLN A 50 2.49 17.89 2.34
C GLN A 50 2.63 17.08 3.64
N GLN A 51 2.45 17.69 4.81
CA GLN A 51 2.52 16.96 6.08
C GLN A 51 1.36 15.96 6.20
N GLY A 52 0.14 16.36 5.83
CA GLY A 52 -1.02 15.47 5.83
C GLY A 52 -0.85 14.28 4.89
N ARG A 53 -0.39 14.52 3.67
CA ARG A 53 -0.07 13.45 2.69
C ARG A 53 1.02 12.51 3.20
N SER A 54 2.05 13.06 3.85
CA SER A 54 3.14 12.27 4.45
C SER A 54 2.67 11.35 5.56
N ILE A 55 1.62 11.73 6.32
CA ILE A 55 1.02 10.87 7.36
C ILE A 55 0.44 9.62 6.71
N LEU A 56 -0.37 9.77 5.65
CA LEU A 56 -1.00 8.65 4.94
C LEU A 56 0.04 7.71 4.31
N PHE A 57 1.06 8.29 3.67
CA PHE A 57 2.20 7.54 3.18
C PHE A 57 2.83 6.71 4.30
N LYS A 58 3.16 7.35 5.44
CA LYS A 58 3.94 6.69 6.50
C LYS A 58 3.14 5.61 7.23
N VAL A 59 1.83 5.83 7.42
CA VAL A 59 0.92 4.83 7.99
C VAL A 59 0.92 3.58 7.11
N MET A 60 0.74 3.75 5.79
CA MET A 60 0.68 2.61 4.87
C MET A 60 2.03 1.95 4.63
N GLU A 61 3.13 2.71 4.59
CA GLU A 61 4.50 2.17 4.57
C GLU A 61 4.73 1.24 5.77
N THR A 62 4.36 1.70 6.96
CA THR A 62 4.51 0.92 8.19
C THR A 62 3.64 -0.33 8.16
N GLN A 63 2.36 -0.21 7.76
CA GLN A 63 1.44 -1.33 7.66
C GLN A 63 1.95 -2.42 6.69
N CYS A 64 2.46 -2.01 5.52
CA CYS A 64 2.95 -2.97 4.52
C CYS A 64 4.29 -3.61 4.89
N ILE A 65 5.16 -2.91 5.63
CA ILE A 65 6.35 -3.53 6.25
C ILE A 65 5.93 -4.64 7.22
N LEU A 66 4.94 -4.36 8.08
CA LEU A 66 4.45 -5.35 9.05
C LEU A 66 3.79 -6.54 8.34
N ALA A 67 2.96 -6.28 7.33
CA ALA A 67 2.34 -7.33 6.51
C ALA A 67 3.37 -8.19 5.76
N ALA A 68 4.45 -7.59 5.27
CA ALA A 68 5.58 -8.29 4.63
C ALA A 68 6.30 -9.21 5.61
N LYS A 69 6.62 -8.71 6.82
CA LYS A 69 7.21 -9.51 7.90
C LYS A 69 6.29 -10.64 8.33
N MET A 70 4.99 -10.38 8.46
CA MET A 70 3.99 -11.38 8.81
C MET A 70 3.92 -12.49 7.76
N THR A 71 3.91 -12.12 6.47
CA THR A 71 3.95 -13.05 5.34
C THR A 71 5.17 -13.96 5.41
N GLN A 72 6.35 -13.38 5.63
CA GLN A 72 7.62 -14.13 5.73
C GLN A 72 7.57 -15.10 6.91
N LYS A 73 7.14 -14.64 8.09
CA LYS A 73 7.09 -15.46 9.31
C LYS A 73 6.05 -16.58 9.25
N ARG A 74 4.86 -16.33 8.70
CA ARG A 74 3.74 -17.29 8.70
C ARG A 74 3.77 -18.25 7.52
N PHE A 75 4.24 -17.80 6.35
CA PHE A 75 4.15 -18.58 5.11
C PHE A 75 5.52 -18.90 4.49
N GLY A 76 6.63 -18.36 5.01
CA GLY A 76 7.97 -18.62 4.51
C GLY A 76 8.26 -18.03 3.12
N PHE A 77 7.38 -17.16 2.60
CA PHE A 77 7.59 -16.52 1.31
C PHE A 77 8.43 -15.25 1.46
N SER A 78 9.42 -15.08 0.58
CA SER A 78 10.25 -13.88 0.47
C SER A 78 10.50 -13.49 -0.99
N GLY A 79 11.07 -12.31 -1.19
CA GLY A 79 11.46 -11.81 -2.52
C GLY A 79 10.28 -11.66 -3.48
N LEU A 80 10.50 -11.96 -4.76
CA LEU A 80 9.51 -11.71 -5.82
C LEU A 80 8.21 -12.49 -5.65
N LYS A 81 8.28 -13.71 -5.10
CA LYS A 81 7.08 -14.52 -4.84
C LYS A 81 6.20 -13.88 -3.77
N ALA A 82 6.81 -13.37 -2.70
CA ALA A 82 6.09 -12.62 -1.67
C ALA A 82 5.53 -11.32 -2.21
N ILE A 83 6.29 -10.57 -3.03
CA ILE A 83 5.79 -9.35 -3.68
C ILE A 83 4.52 -9.63 -4.47
N LYS A 84 4.52 -10.62 -5.37
CA LYS A 84 3.33 -10.97 -6.17
C LYS A 84 2.13 -11.34 -5.29
N MET A 85 2.35 -12.15 -4.26
CA MET A 85 1.30 -12.53 -3.31
C MET A 85 0.72 -11.32 -2.57
N GLN A 86 1.55 -10.36 -2.19
CA GLN A 86 1.10 -9.17 -1.45
C GLN A 86 0.44 -8.13 -2.37
N LEU A 87 0.80 -8.09 -3.66
CA LEU A 87 0.03 -7.34 -4.65
C LEU A 87 -1.39 -7.94 -4.80
N GLU A 88 -1.51 -9.27 -4.94
CA GLU A 88 -2.81 -9.97 -4.93
C GLU A 88 -3.61 -9.73 -3.64
N GLN A 89 -2.93 -9.64 -2.49
CA GLN A 89 -3.56 -9.27 -1.22
C GLN A 89 -4.10 -7.82 -1.24
N GLY A 90 -3.38 -6.90 -1.89
CA GLY A 90 -3.84 -5.53 -2.12
C GLY A 90 -5.13 -5.48 -2.95
N GLU A 91 -5.22 -6.28 -4.00
CA GLU A 91 -6.46 -6.41 -4.81
C GLU A 91 -7.62 -6.94 -3.95
N MET A 92 -7.36 -7.96 -3.14
CA MET A 92 -8.36 -8.59 -2.27
C MET A 92 -8.98 -7.60 -1.29
N ILE A 93 -8.20 -6.66 -0.74
CA ILE A 93 -8.71 -5.64 0.19
C ILE A 93 -9.28 -4.40 -0.53
N GLY A 94 -9.45 -4.48 -1.85
CA GLY A 94 -10.10 -3.44 -2.64
C GLY A 94 -9.16 -2.37 -3.18
N GLY A 95 -7.85 -2.59 -3.22
CA GLY A 95 -6.86 -1.63 -3.75
C GLY A 95 -6.88 -1.45 -5.27
N GLY A 96 -7.65 -2.26 -5.99
CA GLY A 96 -7.74 -2.25 -7.45
C GLY A 96 -6.96 -3.38 -8.12
N GLU A 97 -7.18 -3.55 -9.42
CA GLU A 97 -6.53 -4.60 -10.23
C GLU A 97 -5.07 -4.23 -10.49
N THR A 98 -4.14 -5.13 -10.20
CA THR A 98 -2.71 -4.87 -10.17
C THR A 98 -1.94 -5.75 -11.15
N GLU A 99 -1.01 -5.16 -11.88
CA GLU A 99 -0.15 -5.86 -12.84
C GLU A 99 1.32 -5.47 -12.62
N LEU A 100 2.17 -6.46 -12.32
CA LEU A 100 3.62 -6.26 -12.22
C LEU A 100 4.26 -6.34 -13.60
N ILE A 101 4.44 -5.18 -14.25
CA ILE A 101 4.96 -5.03 -15.61
C ILE A 101 6.45 -5.35 -15.68
N ARG A 102 7.21 -4.93 -14.66
CA ARG A 102 8.66 -5.14 -14.59
C ARG A 102 9.07 -5.51 -13.18
N ALA A 103 9.99 -6.48 -13.07
CA ALA A 103 10.65 -6.83 -11.82
C ALA A 103 12.11 -7.22 -12.07
N ASP A 104 13.02 -6.30 -11.82
CA ASP A 104 14.46 -6.54 -11.82
C ASP A 104 14.97 -6.42 -10.39
N VAL A 105 15.39 -7.55 -9.81
CA VAL A 105 15.91 -7.60 -8.43
C VAL A 105 17.40 -7.27 -8.37
N LYS A 106 18.15 -7.47 -9.46
CA LYS A 106 19.60 -7.22 -9.51
C LYS A 106 19.89 -5.74 -9.66
N LYS A 107 19.17 -5.09 -10.56
CA LYS A 107 19.11 -3.63 -10.70
C LYS A 107 17.72 -3.21 -10.22
N PRO A 108 17.54 -2.92 -8.92
CA PRO A 108 16.25 -2.86 -8.27
C PRO A 108 15.34 -1.83 -8.93
N GLU A 109 14.49 -2.34 -9.80
CA GLU A 109 13.57 -1.58 -10.63
C GLU A 109 12.31 -2.40 -10.85
N PHE A 110 11.20 -1.85 -10.35
CA PHE A 110 9.89 -2.47 -10.47
C PHE A 110 8.91 -1.46 -11.04
N ILE A 111 8.01 -1.93 -11.90
CA ILE A 111 6.94 -1.13 -12.47
C ILE A 111 5.64 -1.88 -12.24
N VAL A 112 4.72 -1.24 -11.53
CA VAL A 112 3.42 -1.78 -11.18
C VAL A 112 2.35 -0.89 -11.80
N LYS A 113 1.46 -1.49 -12.58
CA LYS A 113 0.28 -0.82 -13.13
C LYS A 113 -0.92 -1.20 -12.28
N VAL A 114 -1.76 -0.23 -11.93
CA VAL A 114 -2.93 -0.46 -11.09
C VAL A 114 -4.14 0.27 -11.68
N LYS A 115 -5.28 -0.41 -11.74
CA LYS A 115 -6.58 0.26 -11.85
C LYS A 115 -7.02 0.66 -10.44
N SER A 116 -6.43 1.73 -9.90
CA SER A 116 -6.62 2.17 -8.52
C SER A 116 -8.08 2.58 -8.28
N THR A 117 -8.76 1.82 -7.42
CA THR A 117 -10.11 2.16 -6.95
C THR A 117 -10.10 3.49 -6.20
N PHE A 118 -9.05 3.75 -5.39
CA PHE A 118 -8.91 5.00 -4.64
C PHE A 118 -8.83 6.21 -5.56
N ALA A 119 -7.97 6.18 -6.58
CA ALA A 119 -7.85 7.27 -7.53
C ALA A 119 -9.12 7.46 -8.38
N GLU A 120 -9.81 6.38 -8.73
CA GLU A 120 -11.12 6.42 -9.41
C GLU A 120 -12.18 7.08 -8.53
N GLU A 121 -12.28 6.70 -7.26
CA GLU A 121 -13.23 7.29 -6.31
C GLU A 121 -12.88 8.76 -6.00
N TYR A 122 -11.60 9.09 -5.90
CA TYR A 122 -11.13 10.46 -5.72
C TYR A 122 -11.56 11.34 -6.90
N LYS A 123 -11.38 10.84 -8.13
CA LYS A 123 -11.83 11.50 -9.35
C LYS A 123 -13.35 11.65 -9.39
N ASN A 124 -14.10 10.63 -9.01
CA ASN A 124 -15.55 10.66 -8.99
C ASN A 124 -16.08 11.69 -7.96
N THR A 125 -15.37 11.86 -6.85
CA THR A 125 -15.76 12.77 -5.76
C THR A 125 -15.36 14.22 -6.03
N PHE A 126 -14.14 14.46 -6.53
CA PHE A 126 -13.55 15.80 -6.62
C PHE A 126 -13.18 16.25 -8.04
N GLY A 127 -13.48 15.43 -9.05
CA GLY A 127 -13.08 15.68 -10.43
C GLY A 127 -11.60 15.44 -10.69
N LEU A 128 -11.12 15.91 -11.86
CA LEU A 128 -9.72 15.78 -12.25
C LEU A 128 -8.80 16.59 -11.34
N ARG A 129 -7.62 16.03 -11.08
CA ARG A 129 -6.57 16.61 -10.23
C ARG A 129 -5.36 16.97 -11.07
N GLN A 130 -4.63 17.98 -10.61
CA GLN A 130 -3.36 18.39 -11.24
C GLN A 130 -2.20 17.44 -10.92
N HIS A 131 -2.29 16.73 -9.80
CA HIS A 131 -1.24 15.83 -9.32
C HIS A 131 -1.83 14.47 -8.92
N PRO A 132 -0.99 13.42 -8.89
CA PRO A 132 -1.38 12.11 -8.39
C PRO A 132 -1.80 12.11 -6.91
N VAL A 133 -2.70 11.19 -6.54
CA VAL A 133 -3.38 11.18 -5.22
C VAL A 133 -3.13 9.92 -4.40
N ASP A 134 -2.49 8.89 -4.96
CA ASP A 134 -2.36 7.57 -4.30
C ASP A 134 -1.24 7.53 -3.23
N ASP A 135 -1.18 8.51 -2.33
CA ASP A 135 -0.14 8.61 -1.27
C ASP A 135 -0.06 7.36 -0.38
N MET A 136 -1.21 6.72 -0.15
CA MET A 136 -1.31 5.44 0.56
C MET A 136 -0.64 4.29 -0.20
N ILE A 137 -0.81 4.21 -1.53
CA ILE A 137 -0.17 3.18 -2.37
C ILE A 137 1.34 3.45 -2.47
N LEU A 138 1.74 4.72 -2.60
CA LEU A 138 3.15 5.11 -2.57
C LEU A 138 3.85 4.62 -1.29
N GLY A 139 3.21 4.84 -0.14
CA GLY A 139 3.68 4.32 1.14
C GLY A 139 3.72 2.79 1.17
N ALA A 140 2.59 2.16 0.82
CA ALA A 140 2.44 0.70 0.81
C ALA A 140 3.52 0.00 -0.03
N TYR A 141 3.72 0.42 -1.27
CA TYR A 141 4.72 -0.15 -2.17
C TYR A 141 6.14 0.18 -1.73
N THR A 142 6.41 1.39 -1.22
CA THR A 142 7.73 1.69 -0.65
C THR A 142 8.07 0.70 0.46
N GLY A 143 7.18 0.53 1.44
CA GLY A 143 7.41 -0.37 2.57
C GLY A 143 7.51 -1.85 2.17
N LEU A 144 6.58 -2.30 1.31
CA LEU A 144 6.53 -3.66 0.78
C LEU A 144 7.85 -4.05 0.08
N PHE A 145 8.26 -3.25 -0.91
CA PHE A 145 9.42 -3.58 -1.73
C PHE A 145 10.73 -3.45 -0.93
N GLN A 146 10.85 -2.45 -0.06
CA GLN A 146 12.00 -2.35 0.84
C GLN A 146 12.15 -3.58 1.76
N GLU A 147 11.04 -4.11 2.28
CA GLU A 147 11.08 -5.27 3.16
C GLU A 147 11.36 -6.57 2.41
N GLN A 148 10.76 -6.77 1.24
CA GLN A 148 10.93 -8.01 0.48
C GLN A 148 12.25 -8.11 -0.28
N THR A 149 12.87 -6.97 -0.62
CA THR A 149 14.19 -6.93 -1.30
C THR A 149 15.35 -6.72 -0.32
N GLY A 150 15.07 -6.28 0.90
CA GLY A 150 16.09 -5.82 1.85
C GLY A 150 16.72 -4.47 1.50
N ASN A 151 16.34 -3.82 0.39
CA ASN A 151 16.90 -2.54 -0.02
C ASN A 151 16.09 -1.37 0.55
N LYS A 152 16.58 -0.78 1.66
CA LYS A 152 15.95 0.38 2.33
C LYS A 152 16.06 1.71 1.57
N LYS A 153 16.74 1.75 0.41
CA LYS A 153 16.85 2.96 -0.42
C LYS A 153 15.72 3.08 -1.44
N LEU A 154 14.90 2.04 -1.61
CA LEU A 154 13.80 2.06 -2.57
C LEU A 154 12.72 3.05 -2.15
N VAL A 155 12.17 3.77 -3.12
CA VAL A 155 10.99 4.62 -2.99
C VAL A 155 10.07 4.37 -4.17
N CYS A 156 8.77 4.48 -3.95
CA CYS A 156 7.75 4.41 -4.98
C CYS A 156 7.36 5.83 -5.43
N ILE A 157 7.26 6.03 -6.74
CA ILE A 157 6.74 7.25 -7.38
C ILE A 157 5.63 6.85 -8.35
N GLU A 158 4.53 7.58 -8.36
CA GLU A 158 3.43 7.47 -9.32
C GLU A 158 3.73 8.34 -10.55
N THR A 159 3.81 7.71 -11.72
CA THR A 159 4.14 8.34 -13.02
C THR A 159 2.91 8.58 -13.90
N GLN A 160 1.83 7.83 -13.66
CA GLN A 160 0.52 8.00 -14.29
C GLN A 160 -0.54 7.85 -13.20
N CYS A 161 -1.66 8.58 -13.29
CA CYS A 161 -2.73 8.51 -12.28
C CYS A 161 -4.12 8.66 -12.92
N ILE A 162 -5.08 7.84 -12.49
CA ILE A 162 -6.48 7.95 -12.93
C ILE A 162 -7.05 9.33 -12.56
N ALA A 163 -6.71 9.84 -11.38
CA ALA A 163 -7.18 11.14 -10.91
C ALA A 163 -6.67 12.31 -11.76
N THR A 164 -5.55 12.15 -12.49
CA THR A 164 -5.02 13.15 -13.44
C THR A 164 -5.51 12.93 -14.87
N GLY A 165 -6.48 12.03 -15.07
CA GLY A 165 -7.12 11.76 -16.36
C GLY A 165 -6.45 10.64 -17.17
N LYS A 166 -5.53 9.88 -16.59
CA LYS A 166 -4.92 8.71 -17.24
C LYS A 166 -5.84 7.49 -17.15
N PRO A 167 -5.69 6.50 -18.04
CA PRO A 167 -6.52 5.29 -18.01
C PRO A 167 -6.18 4.33 -16.87
N TYR A 168 -5.01 4.48 -16.24
CA TYR A 168 -4.52 3.67 -15.13
C TYR A 168 -3.53 4.48 -14.29
N CYS A 169 -3.25 3.99 -13.08
CA CYS A 169 -2.12 4.45 -12.28
C CYS A 169 -0.88 3.60 -12.56
N GLU A 170 0.29 4.23 -12.62
CA GLU A 170 1.57 3.54 -12.82
C GLU A 170 2.53 3.94 -11.72
N PHE A 171 3.15 2.95 -11.10
CA PHE A 171 4.05 3.10 -9.96
C PHE A 171 5.42 2.55 -10.31
N VAL A 172 6.44 3.40 -10.19
CA VAL A 172 7.84 3.06 -10.43
C VAL A 172 8.56 3.00 -9.09
N ILE A 173 9.15 1.84 -8.78
CA ILE A 173 9.89 1.60 -7.56
C ILE A 173 11.37 1.41 -7.92
N ARG A 174 12.21 2.35 -7.46
CA ARG A 174 13.66 2.38 -7.69
C ARG A 174 14.37 3.03 -6.50
N GLU A 175 15.70 2.99 -6.48
CA GLU A 175 16.45 3.70 -5.45
C GLU A 175 16.22 5.21 -5.53
N LYS A 176 16.01 5.84 -4.37
CA LYS A 176 15.71 7.28 -4.26
C LYS A 176 16.69 8.17 -5.03
N GLY A 177 17.97 7.84 -5.03
CA GLY A 177 19.01 8.60 -5.72
C GLY A 177 18.92 8.58 -7.25
N THR A 178 18.09 7.72 -7.83
CA THR A 178 17.88 7.61 -9.28
C THR A 178 16.78 8.53 -9.81
N PHE A 179 16.00 9.15 -8.93
CA PHE A 179 14.97 10.11 -9.30
C PHE A 179 15.50 11.55 -9.27
N ASP A 180 15.07 12.39 -10.20
CA ASP A 180 15.35 13.82 -10.16
C ASP A 180 14.42 14.53 -9.17
N ILE A 181 14.81 14.53 -7.89
CA ILE A 181 14.04 15.10 -6.78
C ILE A 181 13.90 16.63 -6.85
N ARG A 182 14.56 17.30 -7.80
CA ARG A 182 14.38 18.74 -8.03
C ARG A 182 13.08 19.03 -8.80
N LYS A 183 12.51 18.02 -9.46
CA LYS A 183 11.20 18.14 -10.12
C LYS A 183 10.10 18.21 -9.07
N PRO A 184 9.27 19.26 -9.04
CA PRO A 184 8.22 19.42 -8.04
C PRO A 184 7.27 18.22 -7.95
N ASP A 185 6.89 17.63 -9.09
CA ASP A 185 5.99 16.47 -9.13
C ASP A 185 6.57 15.20 -8.49
N ILE A 186 7.90 15.07 -8.45
CA ILE A 186 8.59 13.97 -7.78
C ILE A 186 8.75 14.31 -6.29
N ALA A 187 9.18 15.53 -5.98
CA ALA A 187 9.40 15.98 -4.60
C ALA A 187 8.13 15.88 -3.75
N ARG A 188 6.98 16.25 -4.33
CA ARG A 188 5.65 16.23 -3.68
C ARG A 188 5.20 14.81 -3.31
N GLN A 189 5.72 13.77 -3.95
CA GLN A 189 5.35 12.38 -3.70
C GLN A 189 6.19 11.70 -2.61
N LEU A 190 7.26 12.36 -2.17
CA LEU A 190 8.12 11.84 -1.12
C LEU A 190 7.62 12.31 0.26
N PRO A 191 7.60 11.43 1.27
CA PRO A 191 7.15 11.80 2.60
C PRO A 191 8.14 12.74 3.27
N LEU A 192 7.62 13.66 4.07
CA LEU A 192 8.42 14.40 5.06
C LEU A 192 8.94 13.46 6.15
N ARG A 193 10.03 13.86 6.80
CA ARG A 193 10.59 13.11 7.93
C ARG A 193 9.75 13.38 9.18
N PHE A 194 9.32 12.31 9.83
CA PHE A 194 8.68 12.38 11.14
C PHE A 194 9.70 12.15 12.25
N LYS A 195 9.58 12.92 13.35
CA LYS A 195 10.44 12.78 14.53
C LYS A 195 10.19 11.48 15.30
N HIS A 196 8.96 10.97 15.25
CA HIS A 196 8.54 9.79 15.99
C HIS A 196 8.39 8.61 15.06
N ASP A 197 9.17 7.55 15.32
CA ASP A 197 8.94 6.25 14.72
C ASP A 197 7.86 5.52 15.53
N VAL A 198 6.67 5.41 14.95
CA VAL A 198 5.52 4.71 15.56
C VAL A 198 5.53 3.22 15.28
N SER A 199 6.38 2.74 14.37
CA SER A 199 6.45 1.31 14.03
C SER A 199 6.92 0.45 15.21
N LYS A 200 7.65 1.05 16.16
CA LYS A 200 8.08 0.40 17.41
C LYS A 200 6.93 -0.04 18.32
N TYR A 201 5.73 0.51 18.14
CA TYR A 201 4.54 0.14 18.92
C TYR A 201 3.73 -0.99 18.29
N LEU A 202 4.14 -1.47 17.11
CA LEU A 202 3.37 -2.44 16.33
C LEU A 202 4.12 -3.78 16.28
N ASP A 203 3.46 -4.84 16.75
CA ASP A 203 3.95 -6.20 16.58
C ASP A 203 3.49 -6.74 15.20
N PRO A 204 4.42 -7.14 14.30
CA PRO A 204 4.07 -7.71 13.00
C PRO A 204 3.24 -9.00 13.10
N LEU A 205 3.19 -9.69 14.24
CA LEU A 205 2.34 -10.86 14.44
C LEU A 205 0.93 -10.50 14.94
N GLY A 206 0.67 -9.22 15.25
CA GLY A 206 -0.46 -8.78 16.05
C GLY A 206 -0.28 -9.18 17.53
N PRO A 207 -1.12 -8.67 18.45
CA PRO A 207 -1.16 -9.23 19.79
C PRO A 207 -1.46 -10.73 19.69
N PRO A 208 -0.86 -11.60 20.54
CA PRO A 208 -1.19 -13.02 20.52
C PRO A 208 -2.70 -13.15 20.67
N VAL A 209 -3.36 -13.74 19.66
CA VAL A 209 -4.74 -14.17 19.81
C VAL A 209 -4.72 -15.20 20.94
N ARG A 210 -5.15 -14.78 22.13
CA ARG A 210 -5.37 -15.70 23.25
C ARG A 210 -6.38 -16.72 22.74
N ARG A 211 -5.91 -17.87 22.27
CA ARG A 211 -6.73 -19.06 22.10
C ARG A 211 -7.14 -19.44 23.52
N LYS A 212 -8.30 -18.92 23.96
CA LYS A 212 -8.99 -19.54 25.09
C LYS A 212 -9.40 -20.93 24.59
N ILE A 213 -8.70 -21.94 25.08
CA ILE A 213 -9.20 -23.32 25.15
C ILE A 213 -10.27 -23.34 26.24
#